data_AF-A0AAW8AP75-F1
#
_entry.id   AF-A0AAW8AP75-F1
#
_cell.length_a   1.000
_cell.length_b   1.000
_cell.length_c   1.000
_cell.angle_alpha   90.00
_cell.angle_beta   90.00
_cell.angle_gamma   90.00
#
_symmetry.space_group_name_H-M   'P 1'
#
loop_
_entity.id
_entity.type
_entity.pdbx_description
1 polymer ?
#
loop_
_entity_poly.entity_id
_entity_poly.type
_entity_poly.pdbx_seq_one_letter_code
_entity_poly.pdbx_strand_id
1 'polypeptide(L)'
;VVLGLVLLTGVGGLTSFGQAAFAGVGAYATAYLTTVLGLSPWLGLVAGLALTLVLALVIGMLTLRMSGHYLPLATICWCLALYYLVGNL
;
A
#
# COMPACT_ATOMS: atom_id res chain seq x y z
N VAL A 1 -2.01 -7.54 8.54
CA VAL A 1 -0.59 -7.18 8.75
C VAL A 1 0.23 -8.35 9.28
N VAL A 2 -0.14 -8.97 10.40
CA VAL A 2 0.66 -10.04 11.06
C VAL A 2 0.94 -11.25 10.16
N LEU A 3 -0.06 -11.77 9.45
CA LEU A 3 0.11 -12.92 8.53
C LEU A 3 1.07 -12.62 7.37
N GLY A 4 0.95 -11.43 6.76
CA GLY A 4 1.82 -11.03 5.64
C GLY A 4 3.27 -10.79 6.07
N LEU A 5 3.46 -10.23 7.28
CA LEU A 5 4.79 -10.05 7.84
C LEU A 5 5.47 -11.40 8.09
N VAL A 6 4.78 -12.35 8.73
CA VAL A 6 5.31 -13.70 9.03
C VAL A 6 5.65 -14.48 7.76
N LEU A 7 4.84 -14.40 6.70
CA LEU A 7 5.16 -15.07 5.44
C LEU A 7 6.40 -14.48 4.77
N LEU A 8 6.54 -13.16 4.78
CA LEU A 8 7.69 -12.48 4.16
C LEU A 8 8.98 -12.66 4.99
N THR A 9 8.95 -12.42 6.30
CA THR A 9 10.15 -12.47 7.14
C THR A 9 10.47 -13.87 7.64
N GLY A 10 9.47 -14.70 7.91
CA GLY A 10 9.63 -16.05 8.45
C GLY A 10 9.87 -17.13 7.39
N VAL A 11 9.20 -17.06 6.24
CA VAL A 11 9.33 -18.07 5.16
C VAL A 11 10.19 -17.56 4.00
N GLY A 12 10.08 -16.28 3.63
CA GLY A 12 10.82 -15.70 2.50
C GLY A 12 12.16 -15.03 2.85
N GLY A 13 12.44 -14.77 4.13
CA GLY A 13 13.62 -13.98 4.55
C GLY A 13 13.62 -12.52 4.07
N LEU A 14 12.47 -12.01 3.63
CA LEU A 14 12.28 -10.68 3.05
C LEU A 14 11.66 -9.74 4.09
N THR A 15 12.34 -8.62 4.40
CA THR A 15 11.77 -7.55 5.23
C THR A 15 11.06 -6.52 4.34
N SER A 16 9.78 -6.25 4.59
CA SER A 16 8.98 -5.28 3.82
C SER A 16 8.42 -4.19 4.73
N PHE A 17 8.69 -2.93 4.41
CA PHE A 17 8.21 -1.75 5.15
C PHE A 17 7.03 -1.03 4.48
N GLY A 18 6.50 -1.57 3.36
CA GLY A 18 5.49 -0.89 2.55
C GLY A 18 4.07 -0.87 3.13
N GLN A 19 3.82 -1.59 4.24
CA GLN A 19 2.47 -1.74 4.81
C GLN A 19 1.82 -0.40 5.19
N ALA A 20 2.61 0.54 5.71
CA ALA A 20 2.12 1.89 6.05
C ALA A 20 1.67 2.67 4.82
N ALA A 21 2.38 2.52 3.70
CA ALA A 21 2.03 3.17 2.44
C ALA A 21 0.66 2.71 1.92
N PHE A 22 0.41 1.40 1.90
CA PHE A 22 -0.86 0.84 1.45
C PHE A 22 -2.02 1.22 2.37
N ALA A 23 -1.80 1.21 3.69
CA ALA A 23 -2.80 1.67 4.65
C ALA A 23 -3.14 3.17 4.44
N GLY A 24 -2.13 4.00 4.20
CA GLY A 24 -2.31 5.42 3.91
C GLY A 24 -3.11 5.69 2.63
N VAL A 25 -2.80 4.98 1.54
CA VAL A 25 -3.52 5.12 0.26
C VAL A 25 -4.99 4.74 0.41
N GLY A 26 -5.31 3.63 1.09
CA GLY A 26 -6.69 3.20 1.30
C GLY A 26 -7.49 4.18 2.17
N ALA A 27 -6.86 4.70 3.22
CA ALA A 27 -7.47 5.72 4.08
C ALA A 27 -7.74 7.01 3.31
N TYR A 28 -6.77 7.51 2.53
CA TYR A 28 -6.92 8.73 1.74
C TYR A 28 -7.99 8.59 0.65
N ALA A 29 -7.98 7.48 -0.11
CA ALA A 29 -8.98 7.22 -1.15
C ALA A 29 -10.40 7.15 -0.55
N THR A 30 -10.56 6.47 0.58
CA THR A 30 -11.85 6.38 1.28
C THR A 30 -12.30 7.73 1.80
N ALA A 31 -11.37 8.50 2.40
CA ALA A 31 -11.66 9.85 2.89
C ALA A 31 -12.09 10.76 1.73
N TYR A 32 -11.35 10.79 0.62
CA TYR A 32 -11.66 11.60 -0.55
C TYR A 32 -13.03 11.27 -1.15
N LEU A 33 -13.35 9.98 -1.33
CA LEU A 33 -14.67 9.57 -1.84
C LEU A 33 -15.81 9.95 -0.90
N THR A 34 -15.58 9.93 0.41
CA THR A 34 -16.61 10.26 1.40
C THR A 34 -16.77 11.77 1.56
N THR A 35 -15.68 12.55 1.55
CA THR A 35 -15.70 14.00 1.79
C THR A 35 -16.02 14.81 0.54
N VAL A 36 -15.53 14.40 -0.63
CA VAL A 36 -15.70 15.17 -1.88
C VAL A 36 -16.92 14.69 -2.67
N LEU A 37 -17.11 13.38 -2.81
CA LEU A 37 -18.24 12.81 -3.56
C LEU A 37 -19.50 12.59 -2.70
N GLY A 38 -19.42 12.75 -1.37
CA GLY A 38 -20.56 12.54 -0.47
C GLY A 38 -21.09 11.11 -0.47
N LEU A 39 -20.30 10.15 -0.96
CA LEU A 39 -20.69 8.75 -1.02
C LEU A 39 -20.77 8.15 0.38
N SER A 40 -21.64 7.15 0.56
CA SER A 40 -21.76 6.46 1.85
C SER A 40 -20.39 5.88 2.28
N PRO A 41 -20.04 5.96 3.58
CA PRO A 41 -18.73 5.50 4.08
C PRO A 41 -18.41 4.04 3.72
N TRP A 42 -19.45 3.20 3.63
CA TRP A 42 -19.33 1.79 3.27
C TRP A 42 -18.94 1.58 1.80
N LEU A 43 -19.53 2.34 0.87
CA LEU A 43 -19.15 2.32 -0.54
C LEU A 43 -17.75 2.92 -0.75
N GLY A 44 -17.44 4.02 -0.04
CA GLY A 44 -16.10 4.61 -0.05
C GLY A 44 -15.04 3.63 0.43
N LEU A 45 -15.33 2.84 1.47
CA LEU A 45 -14.43 1.83 2.02
C LEU A 45 -14.19 0.68 1.04
N VAL A 46 -15.24 0.16 0.38
CA VAL A 46 -15.07 -0.89 -0.63
C VAL A 46 -14.25 -0.40 -1.81
N ALA A 47 -14.51 0.82 -2.29
CA ALA A 47 -13.76 1.43 -3.38
C ALA A 47 -12.30 1.71 -2.99
N GLY A 48 -12.05 2.23 -1.79
CA GLY A 48 -10.70 2.46 -1.27
C GLY A 48 -9.92 1.16 -1.09
N LEU A 49 -10.56 0.09 -0.61
CA LEU A 49 -9.96 -1.24 -0.53
C LEU A 49 -9.64 -1.80 -1.92
N ALA A 50 -10.57 -1.69 -2.88
CA ALA A 50 -10.36 -2.14 -4.25
C ALA A 50 -9.17 -1.41 -4.91
N LEU A 51 -9.09 -0.08 -4.77
CA LEU A 51 -7.98 0.72 -5.26
C LEU A 51 -6.65 0.28 -4.64
N THR A 52 -6.64 0.12 -3.30
CA THR A 52 -5.44 -0.29 -2.56
C THR A 52 -4.98 -1.68 -2.98
N LEU A 53 -5.92 -2.60 -3.24
CA LEU A 53 -5.61 -3.96 -3.68
C LEU A 53 -5.00 -3.97 -5.08
N VAL A 54 -5.54 -3.19 -6.02
CA VAL A 54 -4.95 -3.05 -7.36
C VAL A 54 -3.55 -2.46 -7.28
N LEU A 55 -3.34 -1.40 -6.50
CA LEU A 55 -2.02 -0.81 -6.30
C LEU A 55 -1.05 -1.80 -5.65
N ALA A 56 -1.47 -2.52 -4.61
CA ALA A 56 -0.65 -3.51 -3.93
C ALA A 56 -0.23 -4.65 -4.87
N LEU A 57 -1.10 -5.08 -5.79
CA LEU A 57 -0.76 -6.10 -6.80
C LEU A 57 0.25 -5.59 -7.81
N VAL A 58 0.06 -4.39 -8.37
CA VAL A 58 0.99 -3.79 -9.34
C VAL A 58 2.37 -3.59 -8.71
N ILE A 59 2.37 -2.99 -7.52
CA ILE A 59 3.59 -2.71 -6.76
C ILE A 59 4.27 -4.01 -6.35
N GLY A 60 3.52 -4.96 -5.78
CA GLY A 60 4.03 -6.25 -5.36
C GLY A 60 4.67 -7.01 -6.52
N MET A 61 4.04 -7.01 -7.69
CA MET A 61 4.58 -7.65 -8.89
C MET A 61 5.90 -7.01 -9.34
N LEU A 62 6.02 -5.69 -9.23
CA LEU A 62 7.25 -4.97 -9.58
C LEU A 62 8.37 -5.21 -8.55
N THR A 63 8.04 -5.15 -7.27
CA THR A 63 9.00 -5.24 -6.16
C THR A 63 9.49 -6.66 -5.91
N LEU A 64 8.64 -7.68 -6.09
CA LEU A 64 9.03 -9.10 -5.93
C LEU A 64 10.04 -9.58 -6.98
N ARG A 65 10.25 -8.82 -8.07
CA ARG A 65 11.34 -9.08 -9.02
C ARG A 65 12.72 -8.70 -8.48
N MET A 66 12.78 -7.93 -7.39
CA MET A 66 14.02 -7.57 -6.73
C MET A 66 14.27 -8.54 -5.57
N SER A 67 15.42 -9.23 -5.61
CA SER A 67 15.83 -10.21 -4.59
C SER A 67 16.96 -9.63 -3.73
N GLY A 68 16.98 -10.00 -2.44
CA GLY A 68 18.01 -9.60 -1.48
C GLY A 68 17.76 -8.24 -0.81
N HIS A 69 18.84 -7.49 -0.54
CA HIS A 69 18.78 -6.20 0.20
C HIS A 69 18.03 -5.07 -0.53
N TYR A 70 17.73 -5.26 -1.81
CA TYR A 70 17.03 -4.26 -2.62
C TYR A 70 15.52 -4.23 -2.34
N LEU A 71 14.93 -5.32 -1.86
CA LEU A 71 13.50 -5.38 -1.60
C LEU A 71 13.06 -4.48 -0.42
N PRO A 72 13.75 -4.49 0.74
CA PRO A 72 13.46 -3.55 1.82
C PRO A 72 13.62 -2.09 1.37
N LEU A 73 14.71 -1.75 0.66
CA LEU A 73 14.96 -0.43 0.10
C LEU A 73 13.83 0.03 -0.84
N ALA A 74 13.41 -0.84 -1.77
CA ALA A 74 12.33 -0.56 -2.69
C ALA A 74 11.00 -0.28 -1.96
N THR A 75 10.71 -1.01 -0.88
CA THR A 75 9.47 -0.76 -0.10
C THR A 75 9.49 0.58 0.64
N ILE A 76 10.66 1.04 1.09
CA ILE A 76 10.82 2.38 1.68
C ILE A 76 10.66 3.46 0.61
N CYS A 77 11.29 3.30 -0.56
CA CYS A 77 11.12 4.21 -1.69
C CYS A 77 9.64 4.35 -2.06
N TRP A 78 8.89 3.26 -2.06
CA TRP A 78 7.46 3.34 -2.36
C TRP A 78 6.67 4.09 -1.29
N CYS A 79 6.99 3.86 -0.03
CA CYS A 79 6.39 4.57 1.09
C CYS A 79 6.57 6.08 0.94
N LEU A 80 7.78 6.51 0.54
CA LEU A 80 8.12 7.90 0.33
C LEU A 80 7.46 8.48 -0.93
N ALA A 81 7.49 7.76 -2.06
CA ALA A 81 6.91 8.23 -3.31
C ALA A 81 5.38 8.36 -3.22
N LEU A 82 4.69 7.44 -2.54
CA LEU A 82 3.25 7.56 -2.28
C LEU A 82 2.94 8.72 -1.31
N TYR A 83 3.77 8.93 -0.28
CA TYR A 83 3.63 10.08 0.61
C TYR A 83 3.76 11.41 -0.15
N TYR A 84 4.77 11.55 -1.00
CA TYR A 84 4.94 12.76 -1.82
C TYR A 84 3.82 12.94 -2.84
N LEU A 85 3.34 11.86 -3.47
CA LEU A 85 2.23 11.92 -4.41
C LEU A 85 0.97 12.48 -3.73
N VAL A 86 0.64 11.98 -2.54
CA VAL A 86 -0.54 12.43 -1.78
C VAL A 86 -0.32 13.82 -1.16
N GLY A 87 0.88 14.13 -0.67
CA GLY A 87 1.19 15.42 -0.05
C GLY A 87 1.27 16.58 -1.04
N ASN A 88 1.40 16.31 -2.34
CA ASN A 88 1.42 17.32 -3.41
C ASN A 88 0.06 17.45 -4.13
N LEU A 89 -0.96 16.72 -3.70
CA LEU A 89 -2.35 16.78 -4.18
C LEU A 89 -3.21 17.61 -3.22
#